data_AF-A0AA36H681-F1
#
_entry.id   AF-A0AA36H681-F1
#
_cell.length_a   1.000
_cell.length_b   1.000
_cell.length_c   1.000
_cell.angle_alpha   90.00
_cell.angle_beta   90.00
_cell.angle_gamma   90.00
#
_symmetry.space_group_name_H-M   'P 1'
#
loop_
_entity.id
_entity.type
_entity.pdbx_description
1 polymer ?
#
loop_
_entity_poly.entity_id
_entity_poly.type
_entity_poly.pdbx_seq_one_letter_code
_entity_poly.pdbx_strand_id
1 'polypeptide(L)'
;MLLFQTITITATITFTYAHRCYDGQYQRDNKPILTIECGGRHCTKIQPHPFDQDFYGCDLTELCRKKDDGCSEDSLGTTCCCQGELCNISTQPSCLIVLPILALYKVFM
;
A
#
# COMPACT_ATOMS: atom_id res chain seq x y z
N MET A 1 16.91 -55.97 2.03
CA MET A 1 16.05 -55.05 1.25
C MET A 1 15.96 -53.74 2.03
N LEU A 2 16.95 -52.86 1.83
CA LEU A 2 17.06 -51.57 2.53
C LEU A 2 16.13 -50.57 1.84
N LEU A 3 15.00 -50.28 2.48
CA LEU A 3 14.06 -49.24 2.07
C LEU A 3 14.68 -47.87 2.36
N PHE A 4 15.24 -47.24 1.32
CA PHE A 4 15.62 -45.84 1.33
C PHE A 4 14.36 -44.98 1.47
N GLN A 5 14.09 -44.48 2.67
CA GLN A 5 13.12 -43.41 2.87
C GLN A 5 13.77 -42.08 2.47
N THR A 6 13.46 -41.61 1.26
CA THR A 6 13.81 -40.27 0.80
C THR A 6 12.97 -39.23 1.54
N ILE A 7 13.58 -38.58 2.53
CA ILE A 7 13.01 -37.41 3.20
C ILE A 7 13.28 -36.20 2.30
N THR A 8 12.29 -35.76 1.53
CA THR A 8 12.32 -34.49 0.81
C THR A 8 12.08 -33.34 1.78
N ILE A 9 13.13 -32.56 2.07
CA ILE A 9 13.05 -31.32 2.84
C ILE A 9 12.65 -30.20 1.88
N THR A 10 11.39 -29.78 1.92
CA THR A 10 10.91 -28.61 1.16
C THR A 10 11.31 -27.34 1.90
N ALA A 11 12.36 -26.67 1.45
CA ALA A 11 12.75 -25.37 1.97
C ALA A 11 11.76 -24.30 1.49
N THR A 12 10.89 -23.83 2.38
CA THR A 12 10.05 -22.66 2.12
C THR A 12 10.87 -21.39 2.28
N ILE A 13 11.19 -20.72 1.17
CA ILE A 13 11.81 -19.39 1.19
C ILE A 13 10.72 -18.39 1.59
N THR A 14 10.81 -17.87 2.80
CA THR A 14 9.97 -16.75 3.25
C THR A 14 10.52 -15.47 2.64
N PHE A 15 9.84 -14.95 1.61
CA PHE A 15 10.11 -13.61 1.11
C PHE A 15 9.57 -12.60 2.12
N THR A 16 10.45 -11.91 2.82
CA THR A 16 10.09 -10.70 3.56
C THR A 16 9.83 -9.61 2.53
N TYR A 17 8.55 -9.36 2.21
CA TYR A 17 8.16 -8.33 1.27
C TYR A 17 8.33 -6.94 1.91
N ALA A 18 9.53 -6.37 1.78
CA ALA A 18 9.74 -4.96 2.02
C ALA A 18 9.31 -4.18 0.77
N HIS A 19 8.54 -3.11 0.96
CA HIS A 19 8.16 -2.20 -0.12
C HIS A 19 8.38 -0.76 0.31
N ARG A 20 8.56 0.12 -0.66
CA ARG A 20 8.86 1.52 -0.40
C ARG A 20 7.57 2.33 -0.22
N CYS A 21 7.59 3.29 0.70
CA CYS A 21 6.55 4.30 0.87
C CYS A 21 7.17 5.70 0.79
N TYR A 22 6.38 6.71 0.45
CA TYR A 22 6.81 8.10 0.69
C TYR A 22 6.89 8.36 2.20
N ASP A 23 7.83 9.20 2.60
CA ASP A 23 8.12 9.50 4.01
C ASP A 23 8.33 10.99 4.25
N GLY A 24 7.93 11.46 5.42
CA GLY A 24 8.17 12.82 5.88
C GLY A 24 6.95 13.72 5.80
N GLN A 25 7.20 15.03 5.96
CA GLN A 25 6.18 16.06 6.08
C GLN A 25 6.32 17.04 4.93
N TYR A 26 5.22 17.25 4.22
CA TYR A 26 5.17 18.13 3.06
C TYR A 26 4.02 19.10 3.20
N GLN A 27 4.19 20.30 2.65
CA GLN A 27 3.05 21.19 2.45
C GLN A 27 2.01 20.50 1.57
N ARG A 28 0.73 20.74 1.83
CA ARG A 28 -0.36 20.18 1.02
C ARG A 28 -0.14 20.54 -0.46
N ASP A 29 -0.48 19.60 -1.34
CA ASP A 29 -0.26 19.65 -2.79
C ASP A 29 1.21 19.57 -3.27
N ASN A 30 2.20 19.67 -2.36
CA ASN A 30 3.58 19.39 -2.73
C ASN A 30 3.81 17.88 -2.85
N LYS A 31 4.45 17.49 -3.96
CA LYS A 31 4.79 16.09 -4.21
C LYS A 31 5.90 15.64 -3.22
N PRO A 32 5.70 14.53 -2.48
CA PRO A 32 6.75 13.97 -1.65
C PRO A 32 7.90 13.44 -2.51
N ILE A 33 9.13 13.58 -2.02
CA ILE A 33 10.35 13.15 -2.73
C ILE A 33 11.16 12.12 -1.93
N LEU A 34 11.02 12.10 -0.61
CA LEU A 34 11.70 11.16 0.26
C LEU A 34 10.89 9.86 0.33
N THR A 35 11.62 8.75 0.32
CA THR A 35 11.04 7.42 0.38
C THR A 35 11.77 6.58 1.41
N ILE A 36 11.06 5.68 2.08
CA ILE A 36 11.59 4.74 3.06
C ILE A 36 11.18 3.31 2.70
N GLU A 37 12.03 2.34 3.02
CA GLU A 37 11.65 0.92 2.95
C GLU A 37 10.87 0.52 4.22
N CYS A 38 9.67 0.00 4.03
CA CYS A 38 8.80 -0.45 5.10
C CYS A 38 8.85 -1.98 5.22
N GLY A 39 9.13 -2.47 6.43
CA GLY A 39 8.91 -3.88 6.79
C GLY A 39 7.44 -4.19 7.12
N GLY A 40 6.61 -3.16 7.31
CA GLY A 40 5.17 -3.26 7.47
C GLY A 40 4.44 -3.52 6.14
N ARG A 41 3.15 -3.82 6.20
CA ARG A 41 2.34 -4.12 5.00
C ARG A 41 1.72 -2.90 4.32
N HIS A 42 1.63 -1.75 5.00
CA HIS A 42 0.92 -0.59 4.48
C HIS A 42 1.76 0.69 4.55
N CYS A 43 1.52 1.58 3.58
CA CYS A 43 1.91 2.97 3.63
C CYS A 43 0.76 3.82 4.19
N THR A 44 1.11 4.93 4.85
CA THR A 44 0.16 5.89 5.42
C THR A 44 0.32 7.28 4.80
N LYS A 45 -0.79 7.99 4.70
CA LYS A 45 -0.84 9.44 4.46
C LYS A 45 -1.85 10.06 5.43
N ILE A 46 -1.46 11.06 6.19
CA ILE A 46 -2.30 11.75 7.17
C ILE A 46 -2.37 13.23 6.80
N GLN A 47 -3.59 13.73 6.64
CA GLN A 47 -3.91 15.11 6.32
C GLN A 47 -4.70 15.72 7.50
N PRO A 48 -4.03 16.18 8.56
CA PRO A 48 -4.71 16.76 9.71
C PRO A 48 -5.37 18.09 9.35
N HIS A 49 -6.54 18.34 9.93
CA HIS A 49 -7.21 19.64 9.90
C HIS A 49 -6.94 20.38 11.23
N PRO A 50 -6.66 21.70 11.23
CA PRO A 50 -6.69 22.66 10.13
C PRO A 50 -5.34 22.88 9.43
N PHE A 51 -4.34 22.05 9.70
CA PHE A 51 -2.98 22.26 9.19
C PHE A 51 -2.91 22.03 7.68
N ASP A 52 -2.02 22.75 7.00
CA ASP A 52 -1.82 22.63 5.55
C ASP A 52 -0.62 21.75 5.19
N GLN A 53 -0.48 20.66 5.92
CA GLN A 53 0.65 19.75 5.82
C GLN A 53 0.16 18.32 5.81
N ASP A 54 0.76 17.52 4.93
CA ASP A 54 0.51 16.10 4.80
C ASP A 54 1.71 15.33 5.37
N PHE A 55 1.43 14.29 6.13
CA PHE A 55 2.42 13.39 6.73
C PHE A 55 2.38 12.05 6.02
N TYR A 56 3.53 11.54 5.61
CA TYR A 56 3.69 10.29 4.89
C TYR A 56 4.59 9.34 5.69
N GLY A 57 4.35 8.03 5.61
CA GLY A 57 5.25 7.04 6.20
C GLY A 57 4.77 5.60 6.08
N CYS A 58 5.39 4.72 6.85
CA CYS A 58 4.96 3.33 7.04
C CYS A 58 3.88 3.24 8.13
N ASP A 59 2.93 2.32 8.00
CA ASP A 59 2.09 1.93 9.14
C ASP A 59 2.89 1.07 10.13
N LEU A 60 3.31 1.68 11.24
CA LEU A 60 4.00 0.99 12.33
C LEU A 60 3.09 0.77 13.56
N THR A 61 1.91 1.39 13.58
CA THR A 61 1.02 1.44 14.75
C THR A 61 -0.29 0.68 14.56
N GLU A 62 -0.38 -0.14 13.51
CA GLU A 62 -1.58 -0.85 13.09
C GLU A 62 -2.77 0.08 12.79
N LEU A 63 -2.48 1.32 12.40
CA LEU A 63 -3.47 2.32 12.03
C LEU A 63 -4.29 1.84 10.82
N CYS A 64 -3.60 1.21 9.86
CA CYS A 64 -4.20 0.63 8.66
C CYS A 64 -4.70 -0.80 8.89
N ARG A 65 -4.36 -1.45 10.00
CA ARG A 65 -4.92 -2.78 10.30
C ARG A 65 -6.42 -2.71 10.64
N LYS A 66 -6.89 -1.54 11.08
CA LYS A 66 -8.31 -1.24 11.34
C LYS A 66 -9.04 -0.68 10.12
N LYS A 67 -8.31 -0.25 9.09
CA LYS A 67 -8.85 0.41 7.90
C LYS A 67 -8.24 -0.30 6.70
N ASP A 68 -9.02 -1.18 6.07
CA ASP A 68 -8.67 -1.73 4.75
C ASP A 68 -8.21 -0.59 3.80
N ASP A 69 -7.45 -0.93 2.76
CA ASP A 69 -6.97 0.04 1.76
C ASP A 69 -8.04 1.08 1.41
N GLY A 70 -7.71 2.36 1.62
CA GLY A 70 -8.67 3.44 1.51
C GLY A 70 -8.39 4.60 2.46
N CYS A 71 -9.28 5.59 2.41
CA CYS A 71 -9.22 6.79 3.22
C CYS A 71 -10.40 6.87 4.17
N SER A 72 -10.16 7.47 5.33
CA SER A 72 -11.18 7.72 6.33
C SER A 72 -10.97 9.11 6.90
N GLU A 73 -12.07 9.85 6.98
CA GLU A 73 -12.10 11.23 7.46
C GLU A 73 -12.79 11.28 8.82
N ASP A 74 -12.23 12.07 9.73
CA ASP A 74 -12.80 12.39 11.03
C ASP A 74 -12.63 13.89 11.33
N SER A 75 -13.06 14.32 12.53
CA SER A 75 -12.97 15.74 12.94
C SER A 75 -11.54 16.26 13.07
N LEU A 76 -10.53 15.38 13.10
CA LEU A 76 -9.11 15.71 13.20
C LEU A 76 -8.42 15.71 11.84
N GLY A 77 -9.02 15.11 10.81
CA GLY A 77 -8.54 15.15 9.44
C GLY A 77 -8.78 13.86 8.66
N THR A 78 -8.03 13.69 7.57
CA THR A 78 -8.10 12.49 6.72
C THR A 78 -6.90 11.60 6.93
N THR A 79 -7.13 10.29 7.10
CA THR A 79 -6.09 9.26 7.13
C THR A 79 -6.32 8.28 6.00
N CYS A 80 -5.30 8.06 5.18
CA CYS A 80 -5.30 7.12 4.07
C CYS A 80 -4.27 6.02 4.27
N CYS A 81 -4.66 4.82 3.89
CA CYS A 81 -3.90 3.58 3.96
C CYS A 81 -3.90 2.90 2.60
N CYS A 82 -2.77 2.32 2.22
CA CYS A 82 -2.67 1.54 0.99
C CYS A 82 -1.53 0.51 1.09
N GLN A 83 -1.63 -0.58 0.32
CA GLN A 83 -0.55 -1.55 0.14
C GLN A 83 0.10 -1.39 -1.24
N GLY A 84 1.43 -1.35 -1.29
CA GLY A 84 2.20 -1.36 -2.54
C GLY A 84 3.28 -0.28 -2.61
N GLU A 85 4.17 -0.39 -3.61
CA GLU A 85 5.26 0.59 -3.78
C GLU A 85 4.72 2.00 -4.02
N LEU A 86 5.12 2.93 -3.14
CA LEU A 86 4.90 4.37 -3.24
C LEU A 86 3.41 4.74 -3.38
N CYS A 87 2.51 3.91 -2.85
CA CYS A 87 1.07 4.05 -3.04
C CYS A 87 0.48 5.25 -2.27
N ASN A 88 1.13 5.72 -1.20
CA ASN A 88 0.61 6.76 -0.30
C ASN A 88 0.68 8.18 -0.87
N ILE A 89 0.87 8.34 -2.19
CA ILE A 89 0.86 9.64 -2.85
C ILE A 89 -0.55 10.24 -2.96
N SER A 90 -1.58 9.41 -3.17
CA SER A 90 -2.95 9.83 -3.46
C SER A 90 -3.87 9.66 -2.25
N THR A 91 -4.71 10.66 -1.99
CA THR A 91 -5.87 10.55 -1.09
C THR A 91 -7.16 10.18 -1.82
N GLN A 92 -7.14 10.15 -3.15
CA GLN A 92 -8.26 9.61 -3.91
C GLN A 92 -8.00 8.13 -4.16
N PRO A 93 -8.94 7.23 -3.82
CA PRO A 93 -8.91 5.90 -4.36
C PRO A 93 -8.97 6.10 -5.86
N SER A 94 -7.87 5.81 -6.55
CA SER A 94 -7.89 5.56 -7.97
C SER A 94 -8.81 4.36 -8.15
N CYS A 95 -10.09 4.64 -8.31
CA CYS A 95 -10.97 3.91 -9.21
C CYS A 95 -10.26 3.93 -10.58
N LEU A 96 -9.21 3.12 -10.72
CA LEU A 96 -8.90 2.48 -11.97
C LEU A 96 -10.11 1.57 -12.20
N ILE A 97 -11.17 2.20 -12.71
CA ILE A 97 -12.22 1.55 -13.45
C ILE A 97 -11.44 0.73 -14.46
N VAL A 98 -11.35 -0.55 -14.16
CA VAL A 98 -11.10 -1.60 -15.13
C VAL A 98 -12.23 -1.43 -16.13
N LEU A 99 -12.04 -0.51 -17.09
CA LEU A 99 -12.79 -0.45 -18.33
C LEU A 99 -12.40 -1.76 -19.01
N PRO A 100 -13.22 -2.81 -18.84
CA PRO A 100 -12.80 -4.14 -19.21
C PRO A 100 -12.75 -4.18 -20.73
N ILE A 101 -11.75 -4.83 -21.32
CA ILE A 101 -11.83 -6.13 -22.00
C ILE A 101 -13.05 -6.40 -22.94
N LEU A 102 -14.18 -5.70 -22.80
CA LEU A 102 -15.35 -5.66 -23.70
C LEU A 102 -15.07 -5.04 -25.07
N ALA A 103 -13.92 -4.41 -25.31
CA ALA A 103 -13.53 -4.05 -26.68
C ALA A 103 -13.07 -5.26 -27.51
N LEU A 104 -12.67 -6.37 -26.87
CA LEU A 104 -12.16 -7.56 -27.56
C LEU A 104 -13.27 -8.56 -27.98
N TYR A 105 -14.47 -8.53 -27.38
CA TYR A 105 -15.55 -9.45 -27.80
C TYR A 105 -16.12 -9.11 -29.18
N LYS A 106 -16.05 -7.83 -29.59
CA LYS A 106 -16.65 -7.36 -30.85
C LYS A 106 -15.75 -7.53 -32.08
N VAL A 107 -14.51 -7.96 -31.88
CA VAL A 107 -13.53 -8.21 -32.96
C VAL A 107 -13.45 -9.72 -33.31
N PHE A 108 -13.88 -10.60 -32.40
CA PHE A 108 -13.83 -12.05 -32.56
C PHE A 108 -15.20 -12.71 -32.81
N MET A 109 -16.24 -11.92 -33.09
CA MET A 109 -17.56 -12.41 -33.49
C MET A 109 -18.06 -11.71 -34.75
#